data_AF-A0A2V2RUC7-F1
#
_entry.id   AF-A0A2V2RUC7-F1
#
_cell.length_a   1.000
_cell.length_b   1.000
_cell.length_c   1.000
_cell.angle_alpha   90.00
_cell.angle_beta   90.00
_cell.angle_gamma   90.00
#
_symmetry.space_group_name_H-M   'P 1'
#
loop_
_entity.id
_entity.type
_entity.pdbx_description
1 polymer ?
#
loop_
_entity_poly.entity_id
_entity_poly.type
_entity_poly.pdbx_seq_one_letter_code
_entity_poly.pdbx_strand_id
1 'polypeptide(L)' 'MDVKSSLGGRGFGSVVDAGSALLALTPQGELTIFKPSEKEYEKLNSYKVAESNTYAYPVPAGKGIFVKAQNAVSYWTFD' A
#
# COMPACT_ATOMS: atom_id res chain seq x y z
N MET A 1 16.60 26.28 2.76
CA MET A 1 16.15 24.91 3.05
C MET A 1 14.65 24.91 2.92
N ASP A 2 14.13 24.55 1.74
CA ASP A 2 12.69 24.46 1.50
C ASP A 2 12.11 23.29 2.30
N VAL A 3 11.30 23.61 3.31
CA VAL A 3 10.41 22.64 3.93
C VAL A 3 9.28 22.41 2.93
N LYS A 4 9.46 21.43 2.03
CA LYS A 4 8.36 20.93 1.20
C LYS A 4 7.28 20.42 2.12
N SER A 5 6.12 21.07 2.11
CA SER A 5 4.88 20.55 2.67
C SER A 5 4.73 19.08 2.27
N SER A 6 4.77 18.17 3.25
CA SER A 6 4.65 16.72 3.05
C SER A 6 3.21 16.27 2.78
N LEU A 7 2.24 17.20 2.79
CA LEU A 7 0.81 16.91 2.69
C LEU A 7 0.11 17.69 1.56
N GLY A 8 0.86 18.25 0.61
CA GLY A 8 0.30 18.99 -0.53
C GLY A 8 1.02 18.78 -1.86
N GLY A 9 1.77 17.68 -2.00
CA GLY A 9 2.37 17.27 -3.28
C GLY A 9 1.36 16.53 -4.15
N ARG A 10 1.57 16.53 -5.47
CA ARG A 10 0.86 15.69 -6.47
C ARG A 10 1.09 14.19 -6.24
N GLY A 11 0.79 13.69 -5.04
CA GLY A 11 0.84 12.29 -4.66
C GLY A 11 -0.52 11.67 -4.90
N PHE A 12 -0.51 10.44 -5.41
CA PHE A 12 -1.66 9.55 -5.41
C PHE A 12 -1.27 8.30 -4.66
N GLY A 13 -2.25 7.48 -4.32
CA GLY A 13 -2.07 6.18 -3.69
C GLY A 13 -3.39 5.44 -3.75
N SER A 14 -3.39 4.17 -3.42
CA SER A 14 -4.61 3.38 -3.32
C SER A 14 -4.79 2.92 -1.89
N VAL A 15 -6.04 2.95 -1.43
CA VAL A 15 -6.47 2.28 -0.20
C VAL A 15 -7.53 1.27 -0.61
N VAL A 16 -7.29 0.00 -0.30
CA VAL A 16 -8.19 -1.11 -0.61
C VAL A 16 -8.67 -1.72 0.71
N ASP A 17 -9.99 -1.81 0.86
CA ASP A 17 -10.62 -2.55 1.94
C ASP A 17 -10.55 -4.06 1.63
N ALA A 18 -9.86 -4.81 2.49
CA ALA A 18 -9.71 -6.26 2.42
C ALA A 18 -10.50 -6.98 3.53
N GLY A 19 -11.49 -6.32 4.14
CA GLY A 19 -12.32 -6.83 5.21
C GLY A 19 -11.65 -6.72 6.58
N SER A 20 -10.66 -7.59 6.85
CA SER A 20 -9.95 -7.59 8.15
C SER A 20 -8.78 -6.60 8.21
N ALA A 21 -8.45 -5.97 7.09
CA ALA A 21 -7.33 -5.06 6.94
C ALA A 21 -7.62 -3.98 5.90
N LEU A 22 -7.06 -2.78 6.07
CA LEU A 22 -6.96 -1.77 5.02
C LEU A 22 -5.54 -1.79 4.44
N LEU A 23 -5.45 -1.86 3.11
CA LEU A 23 -4.20 -1.94 2.38
C LEU A 23 -3.92 -0.61 1.68
N ALA A 24 -2.90 0.11 2.13
CA ALA A 24 -2.49 1.35 1.50
C ALA A 24 -1.20 1.15 0.69
N LEU A 25 -1.30 1.27 -0.64
CA LEU A 25 -0.16 1.17 -1.55
C LEU A 25 0.20 2.55 -2.10
N THR A 26 1.45 2.95 -1.91
CA THR A 26 2.01 4.18 -2.49
C THR A 26 2.63 3.91 -3.86
N PRO A 27 2.78 4.95 -4.71
CA PRO A 27 3.40 4.79 -6.01
C PRO A 27 4.85 4.33 -5.95
N GLN A 28 5.52 4.48 -4.80
CA GLN A 28 6.89 4.03 -4.57
C GLN A 28 6.97 2.54 -4.17
N GLY A 29 5.86 1.79 -4.19
CA GLY A 29 5.85 0.37 -3.87
C GLY A 29 5.91 0.07 -2.37
N GLU A 30 5.54 1.04 -1.52
CA GLU A 30 5.34 0.80 -0.09
C GLU A 30 3.89 0.39 0.15
N LEU A 31 3.69 -0.82 0.67
CA LEU A 31 2.39 -1.33 1.13
C LEU A 31 2.33 -1.26 2.65
N THR A 32 1.45 -0.42 3.19
CA THR A 32 1.16 -0.37 4.62
C THR A 32 -0.18 -1.05 4.90
N ILE A 33 -0.22 -1.86 5.96
CA ILE A 33 -1.42 -2.57 6.41
C ILE A 33 -1.92 -1.90 7.69
N PHE A 34 -3.19 -1.53 7.71
CA PHE A 34 -3.88 -1.00 8.87
C PHE A 34 -4.96 -1.95 9.35
N LYS A 35 -5.23 -1.92 10.66
CA LYS A 35 -6.44 -2.52 11.20
C LYS A 35 -7.61 -1.55 10.99
N PRO A 36 -8.75 -2.01 10.45
CA PRO A 36 -9.96 -1.20 10.41
C PRO A 36 -10.43 -0.91 11.85
N SER A 37 -10.60 0.36 12.19
CA SER A 37 -11.06 0.80 13.52
C SER A 37 -11.80 2.13 13.40
N GLU A 38 -12.90 2.26 14.12
CA GLU A 38 -13.68 3.50 14.22
C GLU A 38 -13.09 4.49 15.24
N LYS A 39 -12.15 4.03 16.07
CA LYS A 39 -11.65 4.79 17.23
C LYS A 39 -10.31 5.46 16.99
N GLU A 40 -9.39 4.72 16.39
CA GLU A 40 -8.01 5.14 16.24
C GLU A 40 -7.36 4.54 15.01
N TYR A 41 -6.30 5.21 14.57
CA TYR A 41 -5.44 4.72 13.51
C TYR A 41 -4.46 3.69 14.08
N GLU A 42 -4.51 2.46 13.57
CA GLU A 42 -3.63 1.35 13.99
C GLU A 42 -2.87 0.77 12.79
N LYS A 43 -1.56 1.05 12.70
CA LYS A 43 -0.65 0.47 11.72
C LYS A 43 -0.17 -0.90 12.19
N LEU A 44 -0.44 -1.94 11.39
CA LEU A 44 -0.02 -3.31 11.68
C LEU A 44 1.38 -3.59 11.15
N ASN A 45 1.64 -3.31 9.87
CA ASN A 45 2.96 -3.51 9.27
C ASN A 45 3.17 -2.67 7.99
N SER A 46 4.39 -2.62 7.47
CA SER A 46 4.73 -2.02 6.17
C SER A 46 5.75 -2.85 5.43
N TYR A 47 5.56 -3.02 4.12
CA TYR A 47 6.43 -3.83 3.27
C TYR A 47 6.81 -3.08 2.00
N LYS A 48 8.07 -3.26 1.57
CA LYS A 48 8.50 -2.90 0.21
C LYS A 48 8.08 -4.02 -0.74
N VAL A 49 7.01 -3.78 -1.50
CA VAL A 49 6.42 -4.81 -2.39
C VAL A 49 6.85 -4.65 -3.86
N ALA A 50 7.51 -3.54 -4.19
CA ALA A 50 8.10 -3.30 -5.50
C ALA A 50 9.26 -2.30 -5.41
N GLU A 51 10.33 -2.56 -6.17
CA GLU A 51 11.47 -1.64 -6.35
C GLU A 51 11.19 -0.53 -7.37
N SER A 52 10.22 -0.77 -8.27
CA SER A 52 9.78 0.20 -9.29
C SER A 52 8.39 0.73 -8.96
N ASN A 53 7.99 1.80 -9.65
CA ASN A 53 6.73 2.45 -9.36
C ASN A 53 5.52 1.51 -9.54
N THR A 54 4.54 1.66 -8.64
CA THR A 54 3.24 1.00 -8.72
C THR A 54 2.18 2.04 -9.09
N TYR A 55 1.36 1.74 -10.09
CA TYR A 55 0.29 2.64 -10.56
C TYR A 55 -1.10 1.99 -10.45
N ALA A 56 -1.15 0.67 -10.26
CA ALA A 56 -2.38 -0.06 -10.03
C ALA A 56 -2.61 -0.24 -8.54
N TYR A 57 -3.87 -0.41 -8.15
CA TYR A 57 -4.22 -0.80 -6.79
C TYR A 57 -3.80 -2.25 -6.51
N PRO A 58 -3.48 -2.61 -5.25
CA PRO A 58 -3.20 -3.99 -4.86
C PRO A 58 -4.49 -4.81 -4.91
N VAL A 59 -4.41 -6.07 -5.36
CA VAL A 59 -5.58 -6.97 -5.41
C VAL A 59 -5.40 -8.07 -4.35
N PRO A 60 -6.16 -8.03 -3.23
CA PRO A 60 -6.21 -9.14 -2.29
C PRO A 60 -6.69 -10.41 -2.98
N ALA A 61 -6.02 -11.52 -2.74
CA ALA A 61 -6.38 -12.83 -3.29
C ALA A 61 -6.02 -13.94 -2.30
N GLY A 62 -7.03 -14.52 -1.66
CA GLY A 62 -6.84 -15.59 -0.68
C GLY A 62 -5.99 -15.13 0.50
N LYS A 63 -4.79 -15.72 0.67
CA LYS A 63 -3.85 -15.41 1.75
C LYS A 63 -2.76 -14.40 1.37
N GLY A 64 -2.86 -13.84 0.17
CA GLY A 64 -1.84 -12.94 -0.37
C GLY A 64 -2.43 -11.80 -1.16
N ILE A 65 -1.55 -11.05 -1.84
CA ILE A 65 -1.89 -9.84 -2.55
C ILE A 65 -1.13 -9.80 -3.88
N PHE A 66 -1.82 -9.53 -4.98
CA PHE A 66 -1.18 -9.20 -6.25
C PHE A 66 -0.82 -7.72 -6.31
N VAL A 67 0.43 -7.44 -6.74
CA VAL A 67 0.95 -6.09 -6.94
C VAL A 67 1.52 -5.98 -8.34
N LYS A 68 1.04 -4.99 -9.11
CA LYS A 68 1.59 -4.67 -10.44
C LYS A 68 2.64 -3.55 -10.29
N ALA A 69 3.89 -3.92 -10.52
CA ALA A 69 5.03 -3.01 -10.67
C ALA A 69 5.18 -2.58 -12.14
N GLN A 70 6.20 -1.80 -12.50
CA GLN A 70 6.34 -1.30 -13.88
C GLN A 70 6.32 -2.43 -14.93
N ASN A 71 7.11 -3.48 -14.70
CA ASN A 71 7.37 -4.56 -15.66
C ASN A 71 6.95 -5.97 -15.20
N ALA A 72 6.28 -6.09 -14.05
CA ALA A 72 5.91 -7.39 -13.48
C ALA A 72 4.64 -7.31 -12.63
N VAL A 73 3.99 -8.47 -12.45
CA VAL A 73 2.96 -8.69 -11.43
C VAL A 73 3.49 -9.75 -10.47
N SER A 74 3.51 -9.41 -9.18
CA SER A 74 3.99 -10.30 -8.11
C SER A 74 2.85 -10.70 -7.19
N TYR A 75 2.84 -11.95 -6.74
CA TYR A 75 1.96 -12.41 -5.67
C TYR A 75 2.75 -12.46 -4.36
N TRP A 76 2.36 -11.62 -3.41
CA TRP A 76 2.97 -11.52 -2.09
C TRP A 76 2.19 -12.34 -1.07
N THR A 77 2.89 -13.16 -0.30
CA THR A 77 2.36 -13.88 0.86
C THR A 77 3.04 -13.36 2.12
N PHE A 78 2.33 -13.44 3.24
CA PHE A 78 2.82 -13.05 4.56
C PHE A 78 2.78 -14.27 5.47
N ASP A 79 3.81 -14.44 6.28
CA ASP A 79 3.90 -15.49 7.30
C ASP A 79 3.04 -15.14 8.54
#